data_AF-A0A078JBF9-F1
#
_entry.id   AF-A0A078JBF9-F1
#
_cell.length_a   1.000
_cell.length_b   1.000
_cell.length_c   1.000
_cell.angle_alpha   90.00
_cell.angle_beta   90.00
_cell.angle_gamma   90.00
#
_symmetry.space_group_name_H-M   'P 1'
#
loop_
_entity.id
_entity.type
_entity.pdbx_description
1 polymer ?
#
loop_
_entity_poly.entity_id
_entity_poly.type
_entity_poly.pdbx_seq_one_letter_code
_entity_poly.pdbx_strand_id
1 'polypeptide(L)' 'MKYALVWGTSARHNPQNCGLSQHLEDEDVVQVVKKKEREGGRGRFKSHSNAPARIADREKKAPLKQ' A
#
# COMPACT_ATOMS: atom_id res chain seq x y z
N MET A 1 12.79 3.58 -3.17
CA MET A 1 11.64 4.45 -2.83
C MET A 1 11.45 5.42 -3.99
N LYS A 2 10.23 5.65 -4.48
CA LYS A 2 10.02 6.51 -5.66
C LYS A 2 9.92 7.98 -5.24
N TYR A 3 9.04 8.27 -4.28
CA TYR A 3 8.88 9.56 -3.63
C TYR A 3 8.04 9.37 -2.35
N ALA A 4 8.01 10.38 -1.51
CA ALA A 4 7.05 10.51 -0.41
C ALA A 4 6.07 11.66 -0.70
N LEU A 5 4.84 11.53 -0.24
CA LEU A 5 3.91 12.66 -0.10
C LEU A 5 3.90 13.05 1.37
N VAL A 6 4.07 14.33 1.65
CA VAL A 6 4.07 14.87 3.02
C VAL A 6 2.92 15.84 3.17
N TRP A 7 2.21 15.72 4.28
CA TRP A 7 1.25 16.69 4.80
C TRP A 7 1.70 17.13 6.18
N GLY A 8 1.92 18.42 6.39
CA GLY A 8 2.37 18.93 7.68
C GLY A 8 3.10 20.25 7.56
N THR A 9 3.90 20.58 8.57
CA THR A 9 4.67 21.84 8.65
C THR A 9 5.98 21.76 7.89
N SER A 10 6.55 20.56 7.72
CA SER A 10 7.79 20.38 6.94
C SER A 10 7.61 20.55 5.42
N ALA A 11 6.36 20.50 4.94
CA ALA A 11 5.99 20.75 3.56
C ALA A 11 5.40 22.16 3.40
N ARG A 12 5.85 22.89 2.38
CA ARG A 12 5.33 24.25 2.11
C ARG A 12 3.93 24.22 1.48
N HIS A 13 3.60 23.13 0.78
CA HIS A 13 2.30 22.93 0.15
C HIS A 13 1.80 21.54 0.50
N ASN A 14 0.51 21.42 0.84
CA ASN A 14 -0.06 20.15 1.24
C ASN A 14 -0.95 19.59 0.11
N PRO A 15 -0.65 18.39 -0.46
CA PRO A 15 0.57 17.58 -0.29
C PRO A 15 1.77 18.03 -1.13
N GLN A 16 2.99 17.80 -0.62
CA GLN A 16 4.24 18.00 -1.37
C GLN A 16 4.92 16.67 -1.71
N ASN A 17 5.45 16.56 -2.95
CA ASN A 17 6.31 15.46 -3.35
C ASN A 17 7.73 15.68 -2.79
N CYS A 18 8.17 14.81 -1.88
CA CYS A 18 9.46 14.90 -1.22
C CYS A 18 10.38 13.71 -1.57
N GLY A 19 11.69 14.00 -1.60
CA GLY A 19 12.75 13.01 -1.73
C GLY A 19 13.25 12.49 -0.38
N LEU A 20 14.31 11.68 -0.40
CA LEU A 20 14.89 11.09 0.82
C LEU A 20 15.63 12.10 1.73
N SER A 21 16.01 13.26 1.19
CA SER A 21 16.71 14.32 1.94
C SER A 21 15.79 15.31 2.63
N GLN A 22 14.47 15.12 2.54
CA GLN A 22 13.49 15.98 3.22
C GLN A 22 13.61 15.78 4.73
N HIS A 23 13.77 16.87 5.47
CA HIS A 23 13.67 16.84 6.93
C HIS A 23 12.19 16.82 7.31
N LEU A 24 11.82 15.90 8.20
CA LEU A 24 10.47 15.78 8.74
C LEU A 24 10.42 16.42 10.12
N GLU A 25 9.28 17.01 10.43
CA GLU A 25 8.95 17.57 11.74
C GLU A 25 7.99 16.63 12.47
N ASP A 26 7.80 16.88 13.76
CA ASP A 26 6.85 16.12 14.58
C ASP A 26 5.42 16.28 14.04
N GLU A 27 4.60 15.24 14.20
CA GLU A 27 3.20 15.18 13.70
C GLU A 27 3.02 15.25 12.16
N ASP A 28 4.10 15.13 11.36
CA ASP A 28 3.98 15.04 9.91
C ASP A 28 3.33 13.72 9.46
N VAL A 29 2.38 13.81 8.53
CA VAL A 29 1.79 12.63 7.87
C VAL A 29 2.54 12.37 6.57
N VAL A 30 3.10 11.17 6.44
CA VAL A 30 3.90 10.78 5.26
C VAL A 30 3.35 9.54 4.58
N GLN A 31 3.13 9.62 3.26
CA GLN A 31 2.81 8.47 2.42
C GLN A 31 4.01 8.08 1.54
N VAL A 32 4.58 6.91 1.82
CA VAL A 32 5.70 6.36 1.05
C VAL A 32 5.22 5.67 -0.22
N VAL A 33 5.58 6.19 -1.39
CA VAL A 33 5.28 5.58 -2.68
C VAL A 33 6.46 4.73 -3.14
N LYS A 34 6.27 3.42 -3.15
CA LYS A 34 7.22 2.45 -3.71
C LYS A 34 7.10 2.38 -5.23
N LYS A 35 8.21 2.09 -5.91
CA LYS A 35 8.19 1.77 -7.35
C LYS A 35 7.39 0.48 -7.52
N LYS A 36 6.49 0.42 -8.51
CA LYS A 36 5.79 -0.82 -8.85
C LYS A 36 6.79 -1.75 -9.54
N GLU A 37 7.31 -2.72 -8.80
CA GLU A 37 7.96 -3.89 -9.39
C GLU A 37 6.86 -4.79 -9.96
N ARG A 38 6.96 -5.13 -11.25
CA ARG A 38 5.98 -5.98 -11.92
C ARG A 38 6.09 -7.45 -11.50
N GLU A 39 7.21 -7.83 -10.89
CA GLU A 39 7.46 -9.19 -10.41
C GLU A 39 7.50 -9.20 -8.88
N GLY A 40 6.69 -10.06 -8.27
CA GLY A 40 6.90 -10.53 -6.89
C GLY A 40 6.62 -9.56 -5.73
N GLY A 41 6.08 -8.37 -5.96
CA GLY A 41 5.73 -7.44 -4.88
C GLY A 41 4.63 -7.99 -3.97
N ARG A 42 5.00 -8.59 -2.83
CA ARG A 42 4.11 -9.05 -1.75
C ARG A 42 3.40 -7.86 -1.10
N GLY A 43 2.39 -7.33 -1.78
CA GLY A 43 1.40 -6.46 -1.15
C GLY A 43 0.53 -7.30 -0.24
N ARG A 44 0.44 -6.92 1.05
CA ARG A 44 -0.47 -7.51 2.05
C ARG A 44 -1.95 -7.52 1.60
N PHE A 45 -2.27 -6.73 0.58
CA PHE A 45 -3.59 -6.63 -0.03
C PHE A 45 -3.50 -6.77 -1.56
N LYS A 46 -3.17 -7.97 -2.06
CA LYS A 46 -3.43 -8.33 -3.45
C LYS A 46 -3.83 -9.79 -3.56
N SER A 47 -5.13 -10.03 -3.44
CA SER A 47 -5.78 -11.20 -4.04
C SER A 47 -7.05 -10.71 -4.74
N HIS A 48 -6.89 -9.79 -5.70
CA HIS A 48 -7.91 -9.64 -6.72
C HIS A 48 -7.55 -10.62 -7.83
N SER A 49 -7.96 -11.87 -7.65
CA SER A 49 -8.17 -12.74 -8.81
C SER A 49 -9.21 -12.05 -9.68
N ASN A 50 -8.86 -11.74 -10.92
CA ASN A 50 -9.80 -11.19 -11.89
C ASN A 50 -10.80 -12.24 -12.41
N ALA A 51 -10.74 -13.46 -11.86
CA ALA A 51 -11.73 -14.48 -12.09
C ALA A 51 -13.01 -14.11 -11.32
N PRO A 52 -14.19 -14.15 -11.95
CA PRO A 52 -15.43 -14.05 -11.20
C PRO A 52 -15.44 -15.21 -10.20
N ALA A 53 -15.55 -14.89 -8.90
CA ALA A 53 -15.76 -15.90 -7.89
C ALA A 53 -17.18 -16.46 -8.07
N ARG A 54 -17.35 -17.41 -9.00
CA ARG A 54 -18.63 -18.12 -9.13
C ARG A 54 -18.84 -18.87 -7.83
N ILE A 55 -19.98 -18.62 -7.21
CA ILE A 55 -20.37 -19.28 -5.94
C ILE A 55 -20.36 -20.81 -6.10
N ALA A 56 -20.61 -21.30 -7.33
CA ALA A 56 -20.55 -22.72 -7.70
C ALA A 56 -19.14 -23.33 -7.61
N ASP A 57 -18.08 -22.54 -7.80
CA ASP A 57 -16.69 -23.00 -7.77
C ASP A 57 -16.09 -22.92 -6.34
N ARG A 58 -16.89 -22.52 -5.35
CA ARG A 58 -16.45 -22.36 -3.96
C ARG A 58 -16.40 -23.71 -3.26
N GLU A 59 -15.21 -24.31 -3.21
CA GLU A 59 -14.94 -25.47 -2.36
C GLU A 59 -15.14 -25.11 -0.87
N LYS A 60 -15.98 -25.87 -0.15
CA LYS A 60 -16.13 -25.71 1.30
C LYS A 60 -14.83 -26.18 1.98
N LYS A 61 -14.18 -25.27 2.71
CA LYS A 61 -13.06 -25.65 3.59
C LYS A 61 -13.54 -26.67 4.61
N ALA A 62 -12.68 -27.65 4.92
CA ALA A 62 -12.95 -28.64 5.96
C ALA A 62 -13.24 -27.92 7.29
N PRO A 63 -14.16 -28.47 8.12
CA PRO A 63 -14.42 -27.92 9.44
C PRO A 63 -13.13 -27.88 10.26
N LEU A 64 -12.92 -26.80 11.02
CA LEU A 64 -11.84 -26.75 11.99
C LEU A 64 -12.06 -27.92 12.96
N LYS A 65 -11.08 -28.82 13.06
CA LYS A 65 -11.07 -29.82 14.12
C LYS A 65 -10.98 -29.05 15.45
N GLN A 66 -11.87 -29.39 16.38
CA GLN A 66 -11.83 -28.91 17.76
C GLN A 66 -10.63 -29.50 18.49
#